data_AF-A0A8J3RTU8-F1
#
_entry.id   AF-A0A8J3RTU8-F1
#
_cell.length_a   1.000
_cell.length_b   1.000
_cell.length_c   1.000
_cell.angle_alpha   90.00
_cell.angle_beta   90.00
_cell.angle_gamma   90.00
#
_symmetry.space_group_name_H-M   'P 1'
#
loop_
_entity.id
_entity.type
_entity.pdbx_description
1 polymer ?
#
loop_
_entity_poly.entity_id
_entity_poly.type
_entity_poly.pdbx_seq_one_letter_code
_entity_poly.pdbx_strand_id
1 'polypeptide(L)'
;MNTTTRTYTHPDVLTIGVRDGWADPETDPARLDWTARQAAAVIPFAVVDGRPVNPYAPTGIRYGRGELGHWGEALCADAVVTATDPTGRRWLVMVERDDGHGWALPGGTVDPGESPAQAAVRELAEETGLHLGDDAPWQPLPARYVPDPRASDEAWMVTVPAHCHLGTMDHADLPTVTGADDAARAAWVRADDYAVLTADLEAIYGRTVFAAHTALLRDFLDLPMPRVAVISFGYGHGTPPPADLTFDVRTALRNPHHDPAMRYRTGLEEAVHEHVMTTPGATDIVRFLTALALGLLPETPTGQPVRIAIGCAGGRHRSVALAEALAAVLDDLDIGAIAEHRDITKPVLPKGAHR
;
A
#
# COMPACT_ATOMS: atom_id res chain seq x y z
N MET A 1 -9.44 36.29 -9.44
CA MET A 1 -10.59 36.39 -8.50
C MET A 1 -10.01 36.47 -7.12
N ASN A 2 -10.39 37.49 -6.34
CA ASN A 2 -9.84 37.77 -5.01
C ASN A 2 -10.32 36.66 -4.06
N THR A 3 -9.50 35.62 -3.84
CA THR A 3 -9.81 34.54 -2.91
C THR A 3 -9.71 35.09 -1.49
N THR A 4 -10.84 35.51 -0.94
CA THR A 4 -10.93 35.97 0.45
C THR A 4 -10.40 34.89 1.37
N THR A 5 -9.30 35.20 2.07
CA THR A 5 -8.66 34.34 3.07
C THR A 5 -9.66 34.06 4.20
N ARG A 6 -10.22 32.85 4.26
CA ARG A 6 -11.18 32.44 5.30
C ARG A 6 -10.45 31.91 6.53
N THR A 7 -10.85 32.36 7.71
CA THR A 7 -10.43 31.82 9.01
C THR A 7 -11.59 31.04 9.62
N TYR A 8 -11.39 29.77 10.00
CA TYR A 8 -12.45 28.96 10.59
C TYR A 8 -11.89 27.83 11.49
N THR A 9 -12.48 27.70 12.68
CA THR A 9 -12.37 26.53 13.54
C THR A 9 -13.74 26.28 14.15
N HIS A 10 -14.26 25.04 14.04
CA HIS A 10 -15.58 24.68 14.53
C HIS A 10 -15.66 24.92 16.06
N PRO A 11 -16.76 25.47 16.60
CA PRO A 11 -16.89 25.73 18.03
C PRO A 11 -16.69 24.51 18.93
N ASP A 12 -17.09 23.33 18.46
CA ASP A 12 -16.93 22.09 19.23
C ASP A 12 -15.46 21.70 19.38
N VAL A 13 -14.61 21.97 18.38
CA VAL A 13 -13.14 21.80 18.50
C VAL A 13 -12.61 22.67 19.63
N LEU A 14 -13.09 23.91 19.75
CA LEU A 14 -12.64 24.87 20.77
C LEU A 14 -13.23 24.61 22.16
N THR A 15 -14.28 23.81 22.27
CA THR A 15 -15.03 23.62 23.51
C THR A 15 -15.01 22.16 23.94
N ILE A 16 -15.88 21.33 23.37
CA ILE A 16 -16.01 19.90 23.65
C ILE A 16 -14.68 19.19 23.43
N GLY A 17 -13.99 19.48 22.33
CA GLY A 17 -12.72 18.82 22.00
C GLY A 17 -11.59 19.10 22.95
N VAL A 18 -11.43 20.36 23.37
CA VAL A 18 -10.43 20.70 24.37
C VAL A 18 -10.79 20.10 25.74
N ARG A 19 -12.08 20.13 26.11
CA ARG A 19 -12.56 19.58 27.38
C ARG A 19 -12.36 18.05 27.46
N ASP A 20 -12.68 17.35 26.38
CA ASP A 20 -12.69 15.90 26.32
C ASP A 20 -11.34 15.33 25.85
N GLY A 21 -10.40 16.20 25.49
CA GLY A 21 -8.99 15.86 25.25
C GLY A 21 -8.63 15.46 23.81
N TRP A 22 -9.58 15.52 22.88
CA TRP A 22 -9.34 15.18 21.46
C TRP A 22 -8.88 16.36 20.60
N ALA A 23 -8.86 17.59 21.13
CA ALA A 23 -8.38 18.77 20.41
C ALA A 23 -7.24 19.49 21.14
N ASP A 24 -6.32 20.08 20.37
CA ASP A 24 -5.25 20.90 20.92
C ASP A 24 -5.84 22.11 21.68
N PRO A 25 -5.41 22.38 22.94
CA PRO A 25 -5.89 23.51 23.71
C PRO A 25 -5.32 24.85 23.21
N GLU A 26 -4.12 24.84 22.60
CA GLU A 26 -3.54 26.03 22.00
C GLU A 26 -4.29 26.38 20.70
N THR A 27 -4.66 27.65 20.58
CA THR A 27 -5.47 28.18 19.48
C THR A 27 -4.65 28.92 18.44
N ASP A 28 -3.40 29.24 18.73
CA ASP A 28 -2.46 29.86 17.81
C ASP A 28 -1.32 28.89 17.46
N PRO A 29 -1.32 28.29 16.26
CA PRO A 29 -0.32 27.29 15.87
C PRO A 29 1.10 27.88 15.82
N ALA A 30 1.23 29.21 15.72
CA ALA A 30 2.52 29.92 15.76
C ALA A 30 3.26 29.77 17.09
N ARG A 31 2.60 29.30 18.15
CA ARG A 31 3.17 29.10 19.49
C ARG A 31 3.59 27.66 19.75
N LEU A 32 3.30 26.73 18.85
CA LEU A 32 3.65 25.32 19.01
C LEU A 32 5.11 25.07 18.63
N ASP A 33 5.76 24.14 19.34
CA ASP A 33 7.01 23.56 18.87
C ASP A 33 6.70 22.47 17.84
N TRP A 34 7.04 22.76 16.59
CA TRP A 34 6.77 21.89 15.45
C TRP A 34 7.77 20.74 15.30
N THR A 35 8.89 20.75 16.01
CA THR A 35 9.99 19.80 15.81
C THR A 35 9.53 18.36 15.96
N ALA A 36 8.81 18.04 17.03
CA ALA A 36 8.31 16.69 17.27
C ALA A 36 7.22 16.28 16.27
N ARG A 37 6.30 17.21 15.94
CA ARG A 37 5.21 16.94 14.99
C ARG A 37 5.73 16.72 13.57
N GLN A 38 6.70 17.51 13.11
CA GLN A 38 7.35 17.31 11.81
C GLN A 38 8.18 16.02 11.76
N ALA A 39 8.82 15.63 12.87
CA ALA A 39 9.57 14.37 12.94
C ALA A 39 8.67 13.13 12.92
N ALA A 40 7.44 13.24 13.45
CA ALA A 40 6.46 12.16 13.46
C ALA A 40 5.59 12.10 12.20
N ALA A 41 5.53 13.19 11.43
CA ALA A 41 4.66 13.30 10.26
C ALA A 41 4.99 12.26 9.19
N VAL A 42 3.98 11.56 8.70
CA VAL A 42 4.17 10.56 7.64
C VAL A 42 4.27 11.22 6.26
N ILE A 43 3.72 12.42 6.10
CA ILE A 43 3.96 13.28 4.93
C ILE A 43 4.73 14.54 5.38
N PRO A 44 5.96 14.78 4.87
CA PRO A 44 6.71 15.98 5.21
C PRO A 44 5.96 17.26 4.89
N PHE A 45 5.95 18.21 5.83
CA PHE A 45 5.30 19.51 5.66
C PHE A 45 6.19 20.67 6.13
N ALA A 46 5.92 21.85 5.57
CA ALA A 46 6.66 23.07 5.90
C ALA A 46 6.00 23.83 7.07
N VAL A 47 6.80 24.59 7.81
CA VAL A 47 6.34 25.56 8.79
C VAL A 47 6.83 26.94 8.36
N VAL A 48 5.91 27.88 8.17
CA VAL A 48 6.20 29.24 7.72
C VAL A 48 5.61 30.22 8.73
N ASP A 49 6.43 31.13 9.26
CA ASP A 49 6.04 32.07 10.31
C ASP A 49 5.41 31.39 11.54
N GLY A 50 5.97 30.23 11.91
CA GLY A 50 5.48 29.40 13.02
C GLY A 50 4.21 28.59 12.70
N ARG A 51 3.65 28.70 11.49
CA ARG A 51 2.39 28.04 11.11
C ARG A 51 2.64 26.84 10.21
N PRO A 52 1.97 25.70 10.44
CA PRO A 52 2.08 24.54 9.57
C PRO A 52 1.43 24.87 8.22
N VAL A 53 1.99 24.32 7.14
CA VAL A 53 1.46 24.48 5.80
C VAL A 53 1.04 23.12 5.28
N ASN A 54 -0.26 22.94 5.07
CA ASN A 54 -0.82 21.76 4.43
C ASN A 54 -0.11 21.54 3.08
N PRO A 55 0.52 20.36 2.84
CA PRO A 55 1.22 20.06 1.59
C PRO A 55 0.35 20.17 0.33
N TYR A 56 -0.99 20.14 0.50
CA TYR A 56 -2.00 20.21 -0.55
C TYR A 56 -2.88 21.46 -0.46
N ALA A 57 -2.44 22.51 0.25
CA ALA A 57 -3.10 23.81 0.24
C ALA A 57 -3.25 24.39 -1.20
N PRO A 58 -4.27 25.21 -1.47
CA PRO A 58 -5.28 25.71 -0.53
C PRO A 58 -6.56 24.85 -0.46
N THR A 59 -7.07 24.70 0.75
CA THR A 59 -8.34 24.03 1.11
C THR A 59 -9.55 24.97 1.07
N GLY A 60 -9.32 26.28 0.97
CA GLY A 60 -10.36 27.31 1.08
C GLY A 60 -10.55 27.85 2.50
N ILE A 61 -9.91 27.25 3.52
CA ILE A 61 -9.77 27.80 4.88
C ILE A 61 -8.28 28.00 5.15
N ARG A 62 -7.81 29.24 5.10
CA ARG A 62 -6.38 29.53 5.26
C ARG A 62 -5.93 29.45 6.72
N TYR A 63 -6.76 29.88 7.66
CA TYR A 63 -6.40 29.95 9.08
C TYR A 63 -7.41 29.19 9.95
N GLY A 64 -6.92 28.57 11.02
CA GLY A 64 -7.76 27.74 11.90
C GLY A 64 -7.69 26.26 11.53
N ARG A 65 -8.41 25.40 12.26
CA ARG A 65 -8.35 23.93 12.09
C ARG A 65 -9.48 23.34 11.26
N GLY A 66 -10.38 24.17 10.73
CA GLY A 66 -11.62 23.66 10.15
C GLY A 66 -12.42 22.94 11.23
N GLU A 67 -12.67 21.65 11.09
CA GLU A 67 -13.35 20.83 12.10
C GLU A 67 -12.41 19.81 12.77
N LEU A 68 -11.10 19.88 12.49
CA LEU A 68 -10.11 18.95 13.02
C LEU A 68 -9.62 19.37 14.43
N GLY A 69 -9.32 18.38 15.27
CA GLY A 69 -8.89 18.59 16.65
C GLY A 69 -7.46 19.13 16.77
N HIS A 70 -6.54 18.61 15.96
CA HIS A 70 -5.11 18.91 16.07
C HIS A 70 -4.61 19.83 14.94
N TRP A 71 -3.61 20.64 15.24
CA TRP A 71 -2.88 21.41 14.23
C TRP A 71 -1.88 20.53 13.46
N GLY A 72 -1.73 20.80 12.17
CA GLY A 72 -0.85 20.04 11.28
C GLY A 72 -1.50 18.74 10.81
N GLU A 73 -0.70 17.67 10.73
CA GLU A 73 -1.15 16.35 10.32
C GLU A 73 -2.01 15.68 11.42
N ALA A 74 -3.22 15.27 11.04
CA ALA A 74 -4.05 14.31 11.78
C ALA A 74 -3.91 12.95 11.07
N LEU A 75 -3.24 12.02 11.73
CA LEU A 75 -2.92 10.71 11.18
C LEU A 75 -4.04 9.71 11.44
N CYS A 76 -4.49 9.07 10.37
CA CYS A 76 -5.48 8.00 10.35
C CYS A 76 -4.90 6.73 9.73
N ALA A 77 -5.67 5.65 9.82
CA ALA A 77 -5.41 4.41 9.13
C ALA A 77 -6.71 3.80 8.62
N ASP A 78 -6.66 3.22 7.43
CA ASP A 78 -7.78 2.53 6.79
C ASP A 78 -7.44 1.05 6.60
N ALA A 79 -8.34 0.16 7.02
CA ALA A 79 -8.25 -1.26 6.72
C ALA A 79 -8.82 -1.57 5.34
N VAL A 80 -7.95 -2.03 4.46
CA VAL A 80 -8.31 -2.56 3.15
C VAL A 80 -8.32 -4.08 3.25
N VAL A 81 -9.50 -4.69 3.37
CA VAL A 81 -9.61 -6.15 3.49
C VAL A 81 -10.27 -6.72 2.25
N THR A 82 -9.55 -7.57 1.52
CA THR A 82 -10.03 -8.15 0.26
C THR A 82 -10.07 -9.67 0.26
N ALA A 83 -10.95 -10.23 -0.56
CA ALA A 83 -11.00 -11.65 -0.89
C ALA A 83 -11.31 -11.81 -2.37
N THR A 84 -10.95 -12.96 -2.95
CA THR A 84 -11.26 -13.28 -4.35
C THR A 84 -12.10 -14.54 -4.39
N ASP A 85 -13.13 -14.61 -5.23
CA ASP A 85 -13.88 -15.86 -5.41
C ASP A 85 -13.20 -16.79 -6.44
N PRO A 86 -13.59 -18.08 -6.53
CA PRO A 86 -12.98 -19.00 -7.49
C PRO A 86 -13.15 -18.60 -8.97
N THR A 87 -14.03 -17.64 -9.28
CA THR A 87 -14.22 -17.10 -10.63
C THR A 87 -13.34 -15.89 -10.92
N GLY A 88 -12.55 -15.44 -9.93
CA GLY A 88 -11.67 -14.29 -10.03
C GLY A 88 -12.33 -12.96 -9.65
N ARG A 89 -13.55 -12.96 -9.11
CA ARG A 89 -14.18 -11.70 -8.67
C ARG A 89 -13.59 -11.24 -7.36
N ARG A 90 -13.37 -9.94 -7.23
CA ARG A 90 -12.82 -9.33 -6.02
C ARG A 90 -13.93 -8.81 -5.11
N TRP A 91 -13.75 -8.98 -3.82
CA TRP A 91 -14.62 -8.49 -2.76
C TRP A 91 -13.82 -7.62 -1.80
N LEU A 92 -14.42 -6.53 -1.32
CA LEU A 92 -13.82 -5.56 -0.41
C LEU A 92 -14.77 -5.31 0.77
N VAL A 93 -14.22 -5.31 1.98
CA VAL A 93 -14.98 -4.85 3.17
C VAL A 93 -15.15 -3.34 3.11
N MET A 94 -16.39 -2.88 3.23
CA MET A 94 -16.77 -1.47 3.25
C MET A 94 -17.76 -1.22 4.40
N VAL A 95 -17.76 0.00 4.92
CA VAL A 95 -18.71 0.48 5.94
C VAL A 95 -19.56 1.63 5.40
N GLU A 96 -20.81 1.74 5.82
CA GLU A 96 -21.65 2.92 5.59
C GLU A 96 -21.57 3.83 6.82
N ARG A 97 -21.09 5.05 6.65
CA ARG A 97 -20.91 6.00 7.75
C ARG A 97 -22.26 6.47 8.31
N ASP A 98 -22.37 6.60 9.63
CA ASP A 98 -23.58 7.10 10.30
C ASP A 98 -23.86 8.59 10.05
N ASP A 99 -22.82 9.36 9.69
CA ASP A 99 -22.95 10.78 9.34
C ASP A 99 -23.55 11.04 7.95
N GLY A 100 -23.83 9.98 7.18
CA GLY A 100 -24.47 10.07 5.87
C GLY A 100 -23.55 10.49 4.74
N HIS A 101 -22.22 10.52 4.93
CA HIS A 101 -21.25 10.84 3.88
C HIS A 101 -20.97 9.70 2.90
N GLY A 102 -21.64 8.55 3.06
CA GLY A 102 -21.60 7.42 2.14
C GLY A 102 -20.74 6.28 2.65
N TRP A 103 -20.30 5.43 1.72
CA TRP A 103 -19.53 4.23 2.03
C TRP A 103 -18.02 4.48 2.06
N ALA A 104 -17.33 3.98 3.06
CA ALA A 104 -15.91 4.17 3.30
C ALA A 104 -15.20 2.83 3.54
N LEU A 105 -13.87 2.84 3.50
CA LEU A 105 -13.09 1.81 4.16
C LEU A 105 -13.28 1.96 5.67
N PRO A 106 -13.26 0.85 6.44
CA PRO A 106 -13.24 0.93 7.89
C PRO A 106 -11.92 1.55 8.35
N GLY A 107 -11.98 2.57 9.18
CA GLY A 107 -10.80 3.37 9.47
C GLY A 107 -11.05 4.59 10.33
N GLY A 108 -10.01 4.99 11.06
CA GLY A 108 -10.10 6.05 12.05
C GLY A 108 -8.74 6.58 12.47
N THR A 109 -8.70 7.24 13.61
CA THR A 109 -7.51 7.98 14.07
C THR A 109 -6.48 7.01 14.63
N VAL A 110 -5.19 7.26 14.36
CA VAL A 110 -4.10 6.49 15.00
C VAL A 110 -3.88 7.01 16.41
N ASP A 111 -4.00 6.14 17.40
CA ASP A 111 -3.83 6.50 18.81
C ASP A 111 -2.37 6.73 19.21
N PRO A 112 -2.10 7.49 20.29
CA PRO A 112 -0.74 7.68 20.79
C PRO A 112 -0.04 6.36 21.13
N GLY A 113 1.06 6.08 20.42
CA GLY A 113 1.85 4.85 20.60
C GLY A 113 1.39 3.67 19.75
N GLU A 114 0.30 3.83 19.00
CA GLU A 114 -0.19 2.88 18.02
C GLU A 114 0.51 3.07 16.67
N SER A 115 0.81 1.98 15.96
CA SER A 115 1.22 2.05 14.55
C SER A 115 0.00 2.11 13.64
N PRO A 116 0.09 2.68 12.43
CA PRO A 116 -1.06 2.73 11.54
C PRO A 116 -1.64 1.35 11.18
N ALA A 117 -0.80 0.31 11.08
CA ALA A 117 -1.29 -1.05 10.86
C ALA A 117 -2.12 -1.57 12.05
N GLN A 118 -1.71 -1.26 13.28
CA GLN A 118 -2.49 -1.61 14.48
C GLN A 118 -3.81 -0.84 14.53
N ALA A 119 -3.79 0.44 14.19
CA ALA A 119 -4.99 1.26 14.08
C ALA A 119 -5.97 0.68 13.05
N ALA A 120 -5.50 0.37 11.83
CA ALA A 120 -6.36 -0.26 10.81
C ALA A 120 -6.98 -1.57 11.30
N VAL A 121 -6.23 -2.42 12.01
CA VAL A 121 -6.75 -3.67 12.60
C VAL A 121 -7.81 -3.40 13.67
N ARG A 122 -7.57 -2.42 14.54
CA ARG A 122 -8.49 -2.01 15.59
C ARG A 122 -9.79 -1.46 14.99
N GLU A 123 -9.70 -0.50 14.08
CA GLU A 123 -10.84 0.15 13.42
C GLU A 123 -11.67 -0.86 12.61
N LEU A 124 -11.02 -1.80 11.91
CA LEU A 124 -11.73 -2.91 11.27
C LEU A 124 -12.60 -3.68 12.27
N ALA A 125 -12.03 -4.03 13.43
CA ALA A 125 -12.74 -4.79 14.43
C ALA A 125 -13.87 -3.97 15.09
N GLU A 126 -13.63 -2.69 15.39
CA GLU A 126 -14.57 -1.78 16.04
C GLU A 126 -15.77 -1.48 15.14
N GLU A 127 -15.55 -1.20 13.86
CA GLU A 127 -16.62 -0.79 12.93
C GLU A 127 -17.35 -1.97 12.25
N THR A 128 -16.69 -3.14 12.14
CA THR A 128 -17.23 -4.27 11.36
C THR A 128 -17.41 -5.56 12.16
N GLY A 129 -16.86 -5.65 13.37
CA GLY A 129 -16.77 -6.88 14.16
C GLY A 129 -15.84 -7.96 13.58
N LEU A 130 -15.12 -7.66 12.49
CA LEU A 130 -14.20 -8.62 11.86
C LEU A 130 -12.87 -8.66 12.59
N HIS A 131 -12.59 -9.81 13.21
CA HIS A 131 -11.29 -10.09 13.80
C HIS A 131 -10.49 -11.04 12.90
N LEU A 132 -9.37 -10.55 12.38
CA LEU A 132 -8.37 -11.37 11.71
C LEU A 132 -7.34 -11.82 12.75
N GLY A 133 -6.82 -13.04 12.62
CA GLY A 133 -5.82 -13.57 13.58
C GLY A 133 -4.50 -12.80 13.52
N ASP A 134 -3.68 -12.92 14.57
CA ASP A 134 -2.39 -12.21 14.69
C ASP A 134 -1.42 -12.49 13.53
N ASP A 135 -1.56 -13.65 12.88
CA ASP A 135 -0.75 -14.06 11.73
C ASP A 135 -1.30 -13.55 10.37
N ALA A 136 -2.35 -12.72 10.38
CA ALA A 136 -2.92 -12.16 9.16
C ALA A 136 -1.86 -11.33 8.39
N PRO A 137 -1.75 -11.51 7.06
CA PRO A 137 -0.64 -10.95 6.27
C PRO A 137 -0.87 -9.47 5.92
N TRP A 138 -0.96 -8.62 6.94
CA TRP A 138 -1.11 -7.17 6.77
C TRP A 138 0.10 -6.55 6.09
N GLN A 139 -0.15 -5.77 5.05
CA GLN A 139 0.86 -5.03 4.30
C GLN A 139 0.54 -3.54 4.37
N PRO A 140 1.44 -2.68 4.91
CA PRO A 140 1.22 -1.25 4.89
C PRO A 140 1.26 -0.74 3.45
N LEU A 141 0.33 0.14 3.12
CA LEU A 141 0.32 0.89 1.87
C LEU A 141 0.96 2.28 2.09
N PRO A 142 1.43 2.95 1.03
CA PRO A 142 2.01 4.28 1.16
C PRO A 142 1.05 5.28 1.81
N ALA A 143 1.60 6.19 2.62
CA ALA A 143 0.86 7.28 3.22
C ALA A 143 0.22 8.18 2.15
N ARG A 144 -1.00 8.64 2.41
CA ARG A 144 -1.81 9.42 1.47
C ARG A 144 -2.48 10.59 2.15
N TYR A 145 -2.42 11.74 1.50
CA TYR A 145 -3.26 12.87 1.88
C TYR A 145 -4.73 12.53 1.66
N VAL A 146 -5.57 12.90 2.64
CA VAL A 146 -7.01 12.73 2.57
C VAL A 146 -7.63 14.09 2.27
N PRO A 147 -8.29 14.29 1.11
CA PRO A 147 -8.95 15.55 0.75
C PRO A 147 -10.26 15.73 1.53
N ASP A 148 -10.14 15.81 2.85
CA ASP A 148 -11.25 15.89 3.78
C ASP A 148 -11.86 17.30 3.81
N PRO A 149 -13.19 17.46 3.67
CA PRO A 149 -13.84 18.76 3.69
C PRO A 149 -13.73 19.50 5.05
N ARG A 150 -13.39 18.79 6.13
CA ARG A 150 -13.16 19.35 7.47
C ARG A 150 -11.80 20.00 7.62
N ALA A 151 -10.87 19.76 6.68
CA ALA A 151 -9.50 20.25 6.74
C ALA A 151 -9.39 21.78 6.50
N SER A 152 -8.22 22.31 6.82
CA SER A 152 -7.77 23.66 6.52
C SER A 152 -6.33 23.64 5.98
N ASP A 153 -5.79 24.82 5.68
CA ASP A 153 -4.37 24.97 5.30
C ASP A 153 -3.43 24.77 6.51
N GLU A 154 -3.94 24.72 7.73
CA GLU A 154 -3.17 24.59 8.98
C GLU A 154 -3.48 23.31 9.78
N ALA A 155 -4.47 22.52 9.35
CA ALA A 155 -4.82 21.21 9.91
C ALA A 155 -5.41 20.33 8.82
N TRP A 156 -4.88 19.13 8.64
CA TRP A 156 -5.29 18.25 7.54
C TRP A 156 -5.21 16.77 7.91
N MET A 157 -5.91 15.94 7.15
CA MET A 157 -5.93 14.51 7.36
C MET A 157 -4.96 13.78 6.43
N VAL A 158 -4.30 12.77 6.99
CA VAL A 158 -3.43 11.84 6.26
C VAL A 158 -3.80 10.44 6.73
N THR A 159 -3.82 9.48 5.80
CA THR A 159 -4.04 8.07 6.13
C THR A 159 -2.86 7.23 5.70
N VAL A 160 -2.54 6.19 6.49
CA VAL A 160 -1.66 5.10 6.08
C VAL A 160 -2.50 3.83 6.04
N PRO A 161 -2.98 3.41 4.86
CA PRO A 161 -3.83 2.24 4.77
C PRO A 161 -3.04 0.96 5.01
N ALA A 162 -3.69 -0.09 5.49
CA ALA A 162 -3.11 -1.42 5.59
C ALA A 162 -3.97 -2.41 4.80
N HIS A 163 -3.34 -3.22 3.95
CA HIS A 163 -4.03 -4.21 3.13
C HIS A 163 -3.86 -5.61 3.69
N CYS A 164 -4.96 -6.36 3.79
CA CYS A 164 -4.95 -7.78 4.07
C CYS A 164 -5.81 -8.52 3.03
N HIS A 165 -5.19 -9.45 2.29
CA HIS A 165 -5.89 -10.33 1.37
C HIS A 165 -6.15 -11.69 2.00
N LEU A 166 -7.42 -12.11 2.08
CA LEU A 166 -7.83 -13.38 2.68
C LEU A 166 -7.65 -14.59 1.74
N GLY A 167 -7.26 -14.36 0.49
CA GLY A 167 -7.08 -15.40 -0.51
C GLY A 167 -8.36 -15.71 -1.29
N THR A 168 -8.41 -16.93 -1.85
CA THR A 168 -9.54 -17.41 -2.64
C THR A 168 -10.56 -18.13 -1.76
N MET A 169 -11.80 -17.65 -1.75
CA MET A 169 -12.92 -18.26 -1.00
C MET A 169 -14.26 -17.94 -1.65
N ASP A 170 -15.23 -18.85 -1.50
CA ASP A 170 -16.58 -18.62 -1.98
C ASP A 170 -17.23 -17.46 -1.19
N HIS A 171 -18.09 -16.68 -1.86
CA HIS A 171 -18.76 -15.54 -1.22
C HIS A 171 -19.55 -15.96 0.04
N ALA A 172 -20.09 -17.19 0.07
CA ALA A 172 -20.82 -17.71 1.22
C ALA A 172 -19.93 -18.03 2.44
N ASP A 173 -18.62 -18.18 2.23
CA ASP A 173 -17.62 -18.47 3.27
C ASP A 173 -16.91 -17.22 3.77
N LEU A 174 -17.23 -16.04 3.22
CA LEU A 174 -16.66 -14.78 3.68
C LEU A 174 -17.01 -14.54 5.15
N PRO A 175 -16.06 -14.08 5.98
CA PRO A 175 -16.32 -13.74 7.37
C PRO A 175 -17.47 -12.73 7.49
N THR A 176 -18.35 -12.94 8.47
CA THR A 176 -19.45 -12.01 8.73
C THR A 176 -18.90 -10.65 9.17
N VAL A 177 -19.48 -9.59 8.61
CA VAL A 177 -19.24 -8.20 9.01
C VAL A 177 -20.58 -7.58 9.41
N THR A 178 -20.56 -6.70 10.40
CA THR A 178 -21.76 -5.98 10.88
C THR A 178 -21.34 -4.59 11.34
N GLY A 179 -22.06 -3.56 10.90
CA GLY A 179 -21.79 -2.18 11.30
C GLY A 179 -21.90 -2.00 12.80
N ALA A 180 -20.92 -1.33 13.38
CA ALA A 180 -20.83 -0.96 14.77
C ALA A 180 -20.08 0.37 14.91
N ASP A 181 -20.03 0.90 16.13
CA ASP A 181 -19.51 2.23 16.45
C ASP A 181 -20.12 3.35 15.58
N ASP A 182 -19.36 3.96 14.67
CA ASP A 182 -19.81 5.01 13.76
C ASP A 182 -20.17 4.50 12.34
N ALA A 183 -20.22 3.17 12.17
CA ALA A 183 -20.69 2.51 10.96
C ALA A 183 -22.14 2.02 11.09
N ALA A 184 -23.04 2.63 10.32
CA ALA A 184 -24.45 2.23 10.18
C ALA A 184 -24.60 0.78 9.70
N ARG A 185 -23.71 0.37 8.78
CA ARG A 185 -23.66 -0.95 8.14
C ARG A 185 -22.21 -1.30 7.81
N ALA A 186 -21.93 -2.59 7.72
CA ALA A 186 -20.71 -3.12 7.13
C ALA A 186 -21.07 -4.25 6.16
N ALA A 187 -20.35 -4.35 5.03
CA ALA A 187 -20.61 -5.37 4.02
C ALA A 187 -19.36 -5.72 3.22
N TRP A 188 -19.36 -6.95 2.70
CA TRP A 188 -18.51 -7.32 1.57
C TRP A 188 -19.17 -6.84 0.27
N VAL A 189 -18.47 -5.98 -0.46
CA VAL A 189 -18.96 -5.35 -1.69
C VAL A 189 -18.11 -5.80 -2.87
N ARG A 190 -18.73 -6.01 -4.04
CA ARG A 190 -17.98 -6.41 -5.23
C ARG A 190 -17.06 -5.27 -5.67
N ALA A 191 -15.78 -5.56 -5.85
CA ALA A 191 -14.74 -4.56 -6.08
C ALA A 191 -13.72 -5.04 -7.13
N ASP A 192 -14.21 -5.59 -8.24
CA ASP A 192 -13.37 -6.03 -9.37
C ASP A 192 -12.51 -4.91 -9.93
N ASP A 193 -13.01 -3.67 -9.85
CA ASP A 193 -12.36 -2.39 -10.09
C ASP A 193 -13.22 -1.32 -9.38
N TYR A 194 -12.80 -0.05 -9.43
CA TYR A 194 -13.56 1.03 -8.78
C TYR A 194 -14.94 1.25 -9.41
N ALA A 195 -15.07 1.07 -10.73
CA ALA A 195 -16.35 1.26 -11.41
C ALA A 195 -17.37 0.21 -10.93
N VAL A 196 -16.93 -1.05 -10.81
CA VAL A 196 -17.73 -2.13 -10.25
C VAL A 196 -18.10 -1.86 -8.80
N LEU A 197 -17.16 -1.42 -7.95
CA LEU A 197 -17.44 -1.05 -6.56
C LEU A 197 -18.56 -0.02 -6.48
N THR A 198 -18.44 1.07 -7.23
CA THR A 198 -19.46 2.14 -7.19
C THR A 198 -20.82 1.68 -7.72
N ALA A 199 -20.84 0.85 -8.76
CA ALA A 199 -22.08 0.33 -9.32
C ALA A 199 -22.79 -0.65 -8.36
N ASP A 200 -22.03 -1.49 -7.65
CA ASP A 200 -22.56 -2.44 -6.67
C ASP A 200 -23.12 -1.69 -5.46
N LEU A 201 -22.41 -0.68 -4.95
CA LEU A 201 -22.87 0.19 -3.87
C LEU A 201 -24.15 0.94 -4.22
N GLU A 202 -24.22 1.53 -5.42
CA GLU A 202 -25.39 2.27 -5.88
C GLU A 202 -26.59 1.33 -6.07
N ALA A 203 -26.38 0.17 -6.70
CA ALA A 203 -27.45 -0.78 -6.98
C ALA A 203 -28.04 -1.43 -5.72
N ILE A 204 -27.20 -1.76 -4.73
CA ILE A 204 -27.62 -2.50 -3.53
C ILE A 204 -28.06 -1.53 -2.43
N TYR A 205 -27.34 -0.42 -2.23
CA TYR A 205 -27.52 0.46 -1.08
C TYR A 205 -28.01 1.86 -1.45
N GLY A 206 -28.01 2.26 -2.73
CA GLY A 206 -28.45 3.59 -3.15
C GLY A 206 -27.60 4.72 -2.56
N ARG A 207 -26.30 4.46 -2.38
CA ARG A 207 -25.31 5.36 -1.78
C ARG A 207 -24.02 5.30 -2.56
N THR A 208 -23.22 6.36 -2.45
CA THR A 208 -21.92 6.48 -3.12
C THR A 208 -20.78 6.29 -2.14
N VAL A 209 -19.57 6.09 -2.68
CA VAL A 209 -18.33 6.13 -1.92
C VAL A 209 -18.14 7.52 -1.30
N PHE A 210 -17.62 7.55 -0.07
CA PHE A 210 -17.19 8.76 0.62
C PHE A 210 -16.13 9.48 -0.21
N ALA A 211 -16.35 10.76 -0.50
CA ALA A 211 -15.53 11.52 -1.44
C ALA A 211 -14.02 11.44 -1.12
N ALA A 212 -13.66 11.47 0.16
CA ALA A 212 -12.26 11.42 0.59
C ALA A 212 -11.58 10.08 0.28
N HIS A 213 -12.32 8.97 0.17
CA HIS A 213 -11.81 7.66 -0.21
C HIS A 213 -11.80 7.39 -1.71
N THR A 214 -12.36 8.28 -2.54
CA THR A 214 -12.45 8.04 -4.00
C THR A 214 -11.08 7.81 -4.63
N ALA A 215 -10.11 8.70 -4.37
CA ALA A 215 -8.78 8.59 -4.97
C ALA A 215 -8.00 7.38 -4.43
N LEU A 216 -8.10 7.11 -3.12
CA LEU A 216 -7.48 5.95 -2.50
C LEU A 216 -8.03 4.66 -3.10
N LEU A 217 -9.35 4.51 -3.20
CA LEU A 217 -9.99 3.30 -3.73
C LEU A 217 -9.74 3.13 -5.21
N ARG A 218 -9.75 4.22 -6.01
CA ARG A 218 -9.33 4.15 -7.41
C ARG A 218 -7.90 3.70 -7.53
N ASP A 219 -7.00 4.28 -6.76
CA ASP A 219 -5.61 3.86 -6.82
C ASP A 219 -5.47 2.39 -6.37
N PHE A 220 -6.14 1.96 -5.31
CA PHE A 220 -6.03 0.58 -4.85
C PHE A 220 -6.65 -0.44 -5.82
N LEU A 221 -7.82 -0.13 -6.40
CA LEU A 221 -8.57 -1.06 -7.24
C LEU A 221 -8.19 -0.98 -8.71
N ASP A 222 -7.89 0.22 -9.20
CA ASP A 222 -7.61 0.52 -10.61
C ASP A 222 -6.11 0.66 -10.92
N LEU A 223 -5.22 0.88 -9.93
CA LEU A 223 -3.79 0.68 -10.22
C LEU A 223 -3.62 -0.79 -10.59
N PRO A 224 -2.84 -1.08 -11.64
CA PRO A 224 -2.59 -2.46 -12.02
C PRO A 224 -1.91 -3.13 -10.82
N MET A 225 -2.65 -4.01 -10.12
CA MET A 225 -2.03 -5.14 -9.44
C MET A 225 -0.95 -5.65 -10.38
N PRO A 226 0.32 -5.77 -9.94
CA PRO A 226 1.40 -6.12 -10.85
C PRO A 226 0.95 -7.38 -11.58
N ARG A 227 0.79 -7.29 -12.90
CA ARG A 227 0.30 -8.42 -13.67
C ARG A 227 1.34 -9.54 -13.70
N VAL A 228 2.59 -9.23 -13.30
CA VAL A 228 3.69 -10.17 -13.16
C VAL A 228 4.46 -9.93 -11.85
N ALA A 229 4.70 -10.98 -11.08
CA ALA A 229 5.58 -10.98 -9.92
C ALA A 229 6.83 -11.84 -10.21
N VAL A 230 8.02 -11.24 -10.12
CA VAL A 230 9.29 -11.90 -10.43
C VAL A 230 10.07 -12.15 -9.14
N ILE A 231 10.18 -13.42 -8.74
CA ILE A 231 10.73 -13.80 -7.44
C ILE A 231 12.13 -14.35 -7.61
N SER A 232 13.14 -13.64 -7.12
CA SER A 232 14.52 -14.12 -7.11
C SER A 232 14.79 -14.99 -5.87
N PHE A 233 15.50 -16.11 -6.06
CA PHE A 233 15.83 -17.03 -4.97
C PHE A 233 17.15 -17.79 -5.14
N GLY A 234 17.60 -18.42 -4.06
CA GLY A 234 18.81 -19.23 -3.96
C GLY A 234 18.52 -20.71 -3.69
N TYR A 235 18.95 -21.62 -4.57
CA TYR A 235 18.84 -23.07 -4.39
C TYR A 235 19.59 -23.58 -3.14
N GLY A 236 20.65 -22.88 -2.73
CA GLY A 236 21.37 -23.21 -1.49
C GLY A 236 20.64 -22.81 -0.20
N HIS A 237 19.50 -22.12 -0.30
CA HIS A 237 18.70 -21.69 0.84
C HIS A 237 17.31 -22.34 0.91
N GLY A 238 16.99 -23.24 -0.02
CA GLY A 238 15.72 -23.98 -0.06
C GLY A 238 15.28 -24.30 -1.48
N THR A 239 14.16 -25.01 -1.60
CA THR A 239 13.50 -25.30 -2.88
C THR A 239 12.98 -24.02 -3.55
N PRO A 240 12.67 -24.03 -4.85
CA PRO A 240 12.01 -22.90 -5.50
C PRO A 240 10.71 -22.50 -4.79
N PRO A 241 10.37 -21.20 -4.72
CA PRO A 241 9.08 -20.74 -4.22
C PRO A 241 7.95 -21.14 -5.19
N PRO A 242 6.68 -21.20 -4.73
CA PRO A 242 5.53 -21.40 -5.62
C PRO A 242 5.47 -20.31 -6.70
N ALA A 243 5.44 -20.75 -7.96
CA ALA A 243 5.42 -19.91 -9.15
C ALA A 243 4.84 -20.66 -10.35
N ASP A 244 4.29 -19.93 -11.32
CA ASP A 244 3.78 -20.49 -12.58
C ASP A 244 4.94 -20.96 -13.47
N LEU A 245 6.05 -20.21 -13.44
CA LEU A 245 7.28 -20.53 -14.12
C LEU A 245 8.46 -20.48 -13.16
N THR A 246 9.36 -21.47 -13.24
CA THR A 246 10.65 -21.45 -12.51
C THR A 246 11.79 -21.56 -13.50
N PHE A 247 12.76 -20.65 -13.43
CA PHE A 247 13.91 -20.59 -14.33
C PHE A 247 15.23 -20.64 -13.56
N ASP A 248 16.07 -21.65 -13.85
CA ASP A 248 17.37 -21.85 -13.20
C ASP A 248 18.50 -21.20 -14.02
N VAL A 249 19.18 -20.22 -13.44
CA VAL A 249 20.27 -19.46 -14.08
C VAL A 249 21.66 -19.81 -13.56
N ARG A 250 21.81 -20.90 -12.79
CA ARG A 250 23.10 -21.29 -12.18
C ARG A 250 24.20 -21.58 -13.19
N THR A 251 23.86 -22.04 -14.38
CA THR A 251 24.85 -22.39 -15.42
C THR A 251 24.86 -21.40 -16.59
N ALA A 252 23.78 -20.62 -16.74
CA ALA A 252 23.60 -19.73 -17.88
C ALA A 252 24.34 -18.38 -17.75
N LEU A 253 24.53 -17.87 -16.52
CA LEU A 253 25.03 -16.52 -16.27
C LEU A 253 26.39 -16.49 -15.57
N ARG A 254 27.24 -15.51 -15.91
CA ARG A 254 28.53 -15.26 -15.23
C ARG A 254 28.31 -15.13 -13.73
N ASN A 255 29.21 -15.73 -12.95
CA ASN A 255 29.07 -15.80 -11.50
C ASN A 255 29.95 -14.75 -10.80
N PRO A 256 29.36 -13.68 -10.23
CA PRO A 256 30.13 -12.64 -9.53
C PRO A 256 30.80 -13.12 -8.24
N HIS A 257 30.41 -14.29 -7.72
CA HIS A 257 30.87 -14.80 -6.41
C HIS A 257 32.39 -15.06 -6.32
N HIS A 258 33.05 -15.26 -7.46
CA HIS A 258 34.48 -15.50 -7.53
C HIS A 258 35.32 -14.22 -7.45
N ASP A 259 34.73 -13.07 -7.76
CA ASP A 259 35.38 -11.78 -7.63
C ASP A 259 35.26 -11.28 -6.17
N PRO A 260 36.37 -11.11 -5.42
CA PRO A 260 36.33 -10.60 -4.05
C PRO A 260 35.59 -9.25 -3.92
N ALA A 261 35.64 -8.40 -4.94
CA ALA A 261 34.99 -7.09 -4.94
C ALA A 261 33.47 -7.19 -5.10
N MET A 262 32.96 -8.27 -5.72
CA MET A 262 31.52 -8.47 -5.95
C MET A 262 30.89 -9.50 -5.02
N ARG A 263 31.69 -10.37 -4.40
CA ARG A 263 31.23 -11.51 -3.59
C ARG A 263 30.17 -11.19 -2.54
N TYR A 264 30.28 -10.04 -1.89
CA TYR A 264 29.41 -9.61 -0.79
C TYR A 264 28.36 -8.57 -1.22
N ARG A 265 28.36 -8.19 -2.50
CA ARG A 265 27.44 -7.24 -3.10
C ARG A 265 26.14 -7.94 -3.52
N THR A 266 25.20 -7.21 -4.08
CA THR A 266 23.94 -7.79 -4.58
C THR A 266 23.66 -7.41 -6.03
N GLY A 267 22.78 -8.14 -6.69
CA GLY A 267 22.34 -7.83 -8.06
C GLY A 267 21.57 -6.51 -8.20
N LEU A 268 21.23 -5.85 -7.09
CA LEU A 268 20.69 -4.48 -7.06
C LEU A 268 21.76 -3.42 -7.33
N GLU A 269 23.04 -3.78 -7.13
CA GLU A 269 24.13 -2.85 -7.33
C GLU A 269 24.65 -2.90 -8.77
N GLU A 270 24.78 -1.73 -9.39
CA GLU A 270 25.12 -1.55 -10.81
C GLU A 270 26.27 -2.45 -11.28
N ALA A 271 27.40 -2.47 -10.56
CA ALA A 271 28.56 -3.26 -10.96
C ALA A 271 28.29 -4.79 -11.01
N VAL A 272 27.43 -5.31 -10.13
CA VAL A 272 27.02 -6.73 -10.15
C VAL A 272 26.00 -6.95 -11.25
N HIS A 273 25.03 -6.03 -11.37
CA HIS A 273 24.00 -6.08 -12.40
C HIS A 273 24.63 -6.12 -13.79
N GLU A 274 25.52 -5.17 -14.12
CA GLU A 274 26.25 -5.12 -15.39
C GLU A 274 27.10 -6.38 -15.61
N HIS A 275 27.81 -6.86 -14.58
CA HIS A 275 28.60 -8.08 -14.71
C HIS A 275 27.75 -9.29 -15.11
N VAL A 276 26.53 -9.39 -14.56
CA VAL A 276 25.59 -10.47 -14.90
C VAL A 276 24.99 -10.23 -16.29
N MET A 277 24.46 -9.04 -16.55
CA MET A 277 23.71 -8.71 -17.77
C MET A 277 24.58 -8.61 -19.03
N THR A 278 25.89 -8.41 -18.89
CA THR A 278 26.85 -8.52 -20.00
C THR A 278 27.23 -9.97 -20.34
N THR A 279 26.65 -10.97 -19.66
CA THR A 279 26.81 -12.36 -20.09
C THR A 279 26.14 -12.57 -21.45
N PRO A 280 26.82 -13.16 -22.45
CA PRO A 280 26.18 -13.50 -23.72
C PRO A 280 24.91 -14.34 -23.51
N GLY A 281 23.78 -13.87 -24.04
CA GLY A 281 22.47 -14.51 -23.90
C GLY A 281 21.64 -14.05 -22.69
N ALA A 282 22.16 -13.22 -21.78
CA ALA A 282 21.38 -12.72 -20.63
C ALA A 282 20.16 -11.90 -21.07
N THR A 283 20.34 -10.97 -22.02
CA THR A 283 19.24 -10.18 -22.60
C THR A 283 18.24 -11.04 -23.37
N ASP A 284 18.69 -12.14 -23.98
CA ASP A 284 17.81 -13.06 -24.70
C ASP A 284 16.95 -13.88 -23.73
N ILE A 285 17.51 -14.25 -22.57
CA ILE A 285 16.74 -14.86 -21.48
C ILE A 285 15.66 -13.90 -21.00
N VAL A 286 15.98 -12.62 -20.76
CA VAL A 286 14.96 -11.62 -20.37
C VAL A 286 13.86 -11.54 -21.42
N ARG A 287 14.21 -11.39 -22.70
CA ARG A 287 13.23 -11.34 -23.80
C ARG A 287 12.33 -12.58 -23.86
N PHE A 288 12.91 -13.76 -23.65
CA PHE A 288 12.15 -15.01 -23.62
C PHE A 288 11.18 -15.07 -22.45
N LEU A 289 11.63 -14.70 -21.24
CA LEU A 289 10.79 -14.64 -20.05
C LEU A 289 9.68 -13.60 -20.18
N THR A 290 9.95 -12.44 -20.80
CA THR A 290 8.93 -11.45 -21.13
C THR A 290 7.86 -12.05 -22.03
N ALA A 291 8.24 -12.76 -23.11
CA ALA A 291 7.27 -13.37 -24.02
C ALA A 291 6.41 -14.44 -23.31
N LEU A 292 7.01 -15.25 -22.43
CA LEU A 292 6.28 -16.23 -21.63
C LEU A 292 5.31 -15.56 -20.65
N ALA A 293 5.75 -14.49 -19.96
CA ALA A 293 4.89 -13.73 -19.06
C ALA A 293 3.66 -13.21 -19.80
N LEU A 294 3.87 -12.55 -20.95
CA LEU A 294 2.80 -12.01 -21.79
C LEU A 294 1.83 -13.08 -22.30
N GLY A 295 2.34 -14.29 -22.59
CA GLY A 295 1.51 -15.41 -23.02
C GLY A 295 0.66 -16.01 -21.89
N LEU A 296 1.09 -15.92 -20.64
CA LEU A 296 0.35 -16.42 -19.47
C LEU A 296 -0.70 -15.43 -18.98
N LEU A 297 -0.48 -14.12 -19.15
CA LEU A 297 -1.40 -13.08 -18.68
C LEU A 297 -2.89 -13.31 -19.02
N PRO A 298 -3.27 -13.75 -20.23
CA PRO A 298 -4.68 -13.96 -20.57
C PRO A 298 -5.33 -15.16 -19.84
N GLU A 299 -4.52 -16.12 -19.39
CA GLU A 299 -4.97 -17.34 -18.71
C GLU A 299 -4.94 -17.18 -17.17
N THR A 300 -4.26 -16.15 -16.67
CA THR A 300 -4.17 -15.88 -15.24
C THR A 300 -5.49 -15.27 -14.72
N PRO A 301 -6.07 -15.80 -13.63
CA PRO A 301 -7.24 -15.23 -13.01
C PRO A 301 -7.06 -13.74 -12.66
N THR A 302 -8.12 -12.95 -12.85
CA THR A 302 -8.15 -11.53 -12.50
C THR A 302 -7.73 -11.34 -11.03
N GLY A 303 -6.79 -10.41 -10.79
CA GLY A 303 -6.29 -10.11 -9.45
C GLY A 303 -5.14 -10.99 -8.96
N GLN A 304 -4.67 -11.98 -9.73
CA GLN A 304 -3.44 -12.73 -9.43
C GLN A 304 -2.31 -12.34 -10.40
N PRO A 305 -1.07 -12.13 -9.91
CA PRO A 305 0.07 -11.94 -10.78
C PRO A 305 0.49 -13.26 -11.44
N VAL A 306 0.99 -13.22 -12.68
CA VAL A 306 1.85 -14.29 -13.20
C VAL A 306 3.13 -14.32 -12.37
N ARG A 307 3.41 -15.44 -11.71
CA ARG A 307 4.57 -15.61 -10.82
C ARG A 307 5.71 -16.29 -11.57
N ILE A 308 6.83 -15.60 -11.70
CA ILE A 308 8.05 -16.13 -12.33
C ILE A 308 9.16 -16.19 -11.28
N ALA A 309 9.56 -17.40 -10.88
CA ALA A 309 10.67 -17.62 -9.98
C ALA A 309 12.00 -17.76 -10.75
N ILE A 310 13.01 -16.96 -10.40
CA ILE A 310 14.35 -17.02 -10.99
C ILE A 310 15.34 -17.48 -9.93
N GLY A 311 15.96 -18.63 -10.16
CA GLY A 311 16.84 -19.29 -9.19
C GLY A 311 18.31 -19.20 -9.55
N CYS A 312 19.15 -18.78 -8.59
CA CYS A 312 20.61 -18.99 -8.68
C CYS A 312 21.12 -19.75 -7.45
N ALA A 313 22.43 -19.89 -7.27
CA ALA A 313 22.97 -20.65 -6.13
C ALA A 313 22.61 -20.01 -4.78
N GLY A 314 22.97 -18.73 -4.59
CA GLY A 314 22.81 -18.01 -3.32
C GLY A 314 21.71 -16.95 -3.30
N GLY A 315 20.93 -16.79 -4.36
CA GLY A 315 19.79 -15.86 -4.39
C GLY A 315 20.12 -14.37 -4.24
N ARG A 316 21.38 -13.99 -4.51
CA ARG A 316 21.89 -12.63 -4.22
C ARG A 316 22.37 -11.85 -5.44
N HIS A 317 22.86 -12.54 -6.47
CA HIS A 317 23.50 -11.90 -7.63
C HIS A 317 22.72 -12.12 -8.92
N ARG A 318 22.90 -13.30 -9.54
CA ARG A 318 22.39 -13.61 -10.89
C ARG A 318 20.87 -13.57 -10.99
N SER A 319 20.19 -14.19 -10.03
CA SER A 319 18.73 -14.21 -9.98
C SER A 319 18.15 -12.82 -9.71
N VAL A 320 18.78 -12.05 -8.83
CA VAL A 320 18.38 -10.67 -8.49
C VAL A 320 18.53 -9.78 -9.72
N ALA A 321 19.70 -9.75 -10.35
CA ALA A 321 19.95 -8.91 -11.52
C ALA A 321 18.98 -9.22 -12.68
N LEU A 322 18.70 -10.50 -12.92
CA LEU A 322 17.75 -10.90 -13.98
C LEU A 322 16.29 -10.58 -13.60
N ALA A 323 15.93 -10.67 -12.31
CA ALA A 323 14.60 -10.32 -11.85
C ALA A 323 14.31 -8.82 -12.02
N GLU A 324 15.26 -7.97 -11.62
CA GLU A 324 15.19 -6.51 -11.83
C GLU A 324 15.08 -6.16 -13.32
N ALA A 325 15.92 -6.77 -14.15
CA ALA A 325 15.89 -6.52 -15.59
C ALA A 325 14.56 -6.94 -16.24
N LEU A 326 13.98 -8.07 -15.81
CA LEU A 326 12.68 -8.53 -16.31
C LEU A 326 11.54 -7.62 -15.86
N ALA A 327 11.52 -7.22 -14.58
CA ALA A 327 10.52 -6.30 -14.07
C ALA A 327 10.55 -4.96 -14.80
N ALA A 328 11.74 -4.37 -14.98
CA ALA A 328 11.91 -3.12 -15.72
C ALA A 328 11.39 -3.20 -17.16
N VAL A 329 11.68 -4.29 -17.89
CA VAL A 329 11.18 -4.48 -19.26
C VAL A 329 9.65 -4.62 -19.30
N LEU A 330 9.03 -5.25 -18.30
CA LEU A 330 7.59 -5.40 -18.25
C LEU A 330 6.90 -4.09 -17.85
N ASP A 331 7.51 -3.30 -16.98
CA ASP A 331 7.05 -1.95 -16.64
C ASP A 331 7.13 -1.00 -17.84
N ASP A 332 8.22 -1.04 -18.61
CA ASP A 332 8.38 -0.27 -19.86
C ASP A 332 7.32 -0.63 -20.92
N LEU A 333 6.66 -1.79 -20.78
CA LEU A 333 5.59 -2.26 -21.65
C LEU A 333 4.18 -1.98 -21.07
N ASP A 334 4.07 -1.18 -20.01
CA ASP A 334 2.83 -0.89 -19.29
C ASP A 334 2.09 -2.16 -18.80
N ILE A 335 2.86 -3.23 -18.52
CA ILE A 335 2.31 -4.47 -17.98
C ILE A 335 2.08 -4.36 -16.48
N GLY A 336 2.97 -3.64 -15.78
CA GLY A 336 3.04 -3.61 -14.32
C GLY A 336 3.65 -4.90 -13.80
N ALA A 337 4.89 -4.81 -13.30
CA ALA A 337 5.61 -5.92 -12.71
C ALA A 337 6.27 -5.51 -11.40
N ILE A 338 6.55 -6.49 -10.55
CA ILE A 338 7.31 -6.29 -9.33
C ILE A 338 8.38 -7.36 -9.20
N ALA A 339 9.56 -6.97 -8.70
CA ALA A 339 10.62 -7.89 -8.33
C ALA A 339 10.66 -8.10 -6.82
N GLU A 340 10.62 -9.35 -6.39
CA GLU A 340 10.73 -9.76 -4.99
C GLU A 340 12.01 -10.59 -4.80
N HIS A 341 12.68 -10.46 -3.66
CA HIS A 341 13.98 -11.11 -3.45
C HIS A 341 14.03 -11.92 -2.16
N ARG A 342 13.65 -13.20 -2.27
CA ARG A 342 13.44 -14.09 -1.12
C ARG A 342 14.68 -14.26 -0.24
N ASP A 343 15.85 -14.38 -0.86
CA ASP A 343 17.07 -14.82 -0.18
C ASP A 343 18.18 -13.76 -0.16
N ILE A 344 17.92 -12.53 -0.63
CA ILE A 344 18.96 -11.50 -0.83
C ILE A 344 19.65 -11.08 0.47
N THR A 345 18.95 -11.17 1.61
CA THR A 345 19.49 -10.84 2.94
C THR A 345 20.14 -12.03 3.64
N LYS A 346 20.03 -13.25 3.10
CA LYS A 346 20.59 -14.46 3.72
C LYS A 346 22.13 -14.49 3.67
N PRO A 347 22.79 -15.24 4.57
CA PRO A 347 24.25 -15.33 4.60
C PRO A 347 24.85 -15.81 3.28
N VAL A 348 25.99 -15.23 2.89
CA VAL A 348 26.71 -15.63 1.67
C VAL A 348 27.18 -17.07 1.78
N LEU A 349 26.75 -17.92 0.84
CA LEU A 349 27.12 -19.34 0.84
C LEU A 349 28.64 -19.57 0.75
N PRO A 350 29.18 -20.62 1.44
CA PRO A 350 30.59 -20.97 1.41
C PRO A 350 31.14 -21.20 0.00
N LYS A 351 32.46 -21.02 -0.18
CA LYS A 351 33.15 -21.39 -1.42
C LYS A 351 33.05 -22.92 -1.61
N GLY A 352 32.13 -23.36 -2.49
CA GLY A 352 31.89 -24.78 -2.79
C GLY A 352 30.42 -25.15 -3.00
N ALA A 353 29.49 -24.37 -2.44
CA ALA A 353 28.04 -24.62 -2.52
C ALA A 353 27.37 -24.07 -3.81
N HIS A 354 28.16 -23.70 -4.82
CA HIS A 354 27.69 -22.89 -5.98
C HIS A 354 27.60 -23.67 -7.31
N ARG A 355 27.60 -25.00 -7.25
CA ARG A 355 27.54 -25.86 -8.45
C ARG A 355 26.12 -26.09 -8.97
#